data_AF-A0A8C5SIZ9-F1
#
_entry.id   AF-A0A8C5SIZ9-F1
#
_cell.length_a   1.000
_cell.length_b   1.000
_cell.length_c   1.000
_cell.angle_alpha   90.00
_cell.angle_beta   90.00
_cell.angle_gamma   90.00
#
_symmetry.space_group_name_H-M   'P 1'
#
loop_
_entity.id
_entity.type
_entity.pdbx_description
1 polymer ?
#
loop_
_entity_poly.entity_id
_entity_poly.type
_entity_poly.pdbx_seq_one_letter_code
_entity_poly.pdbx_strand_id
1 'polypeptide(L)'
;IQFYISLPSVLLRVLFSIEFPIESKDKLTGKCYKSKLGTFRLLVGDIRLLLYMKLYIYEIMLLCYLISISECPEITGNLHPPSILSLLQTHYIGILKERDPSGSRVVFYRIAQWDPQIFTAYDLFRVSIMLSELIIREPDTQRNGVKTIFDLQGWKFAHAFQITPAVIRKIAFVLTDGFPLKVRGIHLIREPLIFYHVFNLIKHFLSEKVKARIHLHGNNFTHGLQRHFPASLLPEEYNGEAGPFEEFSKGLIDLLMESTDYLQSISLLA
;
A
#
# COMPACT_ATOMS: atom_id res chain seq x y z
N ILE A 1 7.35 -35.55 4.54
CA ILE A 1 7.94 -34.82 3.39
C ILE A 1 8.45 -33.51 3.93
N GLN A 2 9.77 -33.37 3.98
CA GLN A 2 10.51 -32.29 4.64
C GLN A 2 10.75 -31.21 3.59
N PHE A 3 10.13 -30.03 3.73
CA PHE A 3 10.43 -28.88 2.87
C PHE A 3 11.56 -28.09 3.52
N TYR A 4 12.76 -28.16 2.95
CA TYR A 4 13.84 -27.22 3.21
C TYR A 4 13.55 -25.93 2.43
N ILE A 5 13.13 -24.88 3.13
CA ILE A 5 13.21 -23.51 2.61
C ILE A 5 14.57 -22.99 3.09
N SER A 6 15.49 -22.72 2.17
CA SER A 6 16.75 -22.07 2.53
C SER A 6 16.47 -20.63 2.94
N LEU A 7 16.34 -20.39 4.25
CA LEU A 7 16.18 -19.05 4.81
C LEU A 7 17.58 -18.45 5.06
N PRO A 8 17.80 -17.16 4.75
CA PRO A 8 19.07 -16.49 5.05
C PRO A 8 19.40 -16.55 6.55
N SER A 9 20.70 -16.58 6.87
CA SER A 9 21.28 -16.90 8.19
C SER A 9 20.75 -16.10 9.39
N VAL A 10 20.11 -14.95 9.16
CA VAL A 10 19.45 -14.14 10.18
C VAL A 10 18.16 -14.81 10.72
N LEU A 11 17.42 -15.53 9.86
CA LEU A 11 16.18 -16.24 10.22
C LEU A 11 16.41 -17.46 11.11
N LEU A 12 17.55 -18.15 10.96
CA LEU A 12 17.87 -19.29 11.84
C LEU A 12 18.09 -18.85 13.29
N ARG A 13 18.62 -17.64 13.52
CA ARG A 13 18.92 -17.16 14.88
C ARG A 13 17.67 -16.76 15.67
N VAL A 14 16.61 -16.30 15.00
CA VAL A 14 15.36 -15.88 15.66
C VAL A 14 14.45 -17.07 15.96
N LEU A 15 14.42 -18.08 15.08
CA LEU A 15 13.57 -19.28 15.25
C LEU A 15 14.06 -20.26 16.33
N PHE A 16 15.37 -20.33 16.61
CA PHE A 16 15.94 -21.30 17.56
C PHE A 16 15.90 -20.88 19.04
N SER A 17 15.42 -19.67 19.38
CA SER A 17 15.45 -19.15 20.76
C SER A 17 14.15 -19.28 21.54
N ILE A 18 13.14 -20.01 21.02
CA ILE A 18 11.81 -20.08 21.64
C ILE A 18 11.44 -21.55 21.91
N GLU A 19 11.80 -22.06 23.08
CA GLU A 19 11.21 -23.29 23.65
C GLU A 19 10.21 -22.88 24.75
N PHE A 20 8.94 -23.28 24.66
CA PHE A 20 8.02 -23.17 25.80
C PHE A 20 6.99 -24.31 25.89
N PRO A 21 6.58 -24.70 27.12
CA PRO A 21 5.88 -25.93 27.42
C PRO A 21 4.36 -25.81 27.24
N ILE A 22 3.71 -26.92 26.86
CA ILE A 22 2.25 -27.01 26.72
C ILE A 22 1.70 -27.86 27.87
N GLU A 23 0.93 -27.25 28.78
CA GLU A 23 -0.07 -27.96 29.58
C GLU A 23 -1.35 -27.14 29.71
N SER A 24 -2.47 -27.67 29.23
CA SER A 24 -3.71 -27.76 30.02
C SER A 24 -4.73 -28.66 29.32
N LYS A 25 -5.37 -29.50 30.14
CA LYS A 25 -6.52 -30.35 29.81
C LYS A 25 -7.78 -29.51 30.00
N ASP A 26 -8.60 -29.35 28.95
CA ASP A 26 -10.06 -29.46 29.07
C ASP A 26 -10.77 -29.40 27.70
N LYS A 27 -11.86 -30.17 27.61
CA LYS A 27 -12.60 -30.50 26.37
C LYS A 27 -13.37 -29.28 25.84
N LEU A 28 -13.07 -28.86 24.62
CA LEU A 28 -13.77 -27.77 23.92
C LEU A 28 -14.41 -28.25 22.60
N THR A 29 -15.59 -27.70 22.28
CA THR A 29 -16.29 -27.90 21.00
C THR A 29 -15.72 -26.94 19.95
N GLY A 30 -15.19 -27.47 18.84
CA GLY A 30 -14.41 -26.68 17.86
C GLY A 30 -15.22 -26.14 16.67
N LYS A 31 -14.87 -24.94 16.19
CA LYS A 31 -15.23 -24.45 14.85
C LYS A 31 -14.01 -24.49 13.93
N CYS A 32 -14.22 -24.88 12.68
CA CYS A 32 -13.16 -25.12 11.70
C CYS A 32 -12.92 -23.86 10.86
N TYR A 33 -11.67 -23.36 10.80
CA TYR A 33 -11.28 -22.25 9.95
C TYR A 33 -10.18 -22.70 8.97
N LYS A 34 -10.32 -22.36 7.68
CA LYS A 34 -9.32 -22.66 6.65
C LYS A 34 -8.43 -21.45 6.39
N SER A 35 -7.10 -21.64 6.42
CA SER A 35 -6.11 -20.69 5.90
C SER A 35 -5.23 -21.34 4.83
N LYS A 36 -4.44 -20.54 4.10
CA LYS A 36 -3.47 -21.04 3.09
C LYS A 36 -2.36 -21.94 3.68
N LEU A 37 -2.18 -21.92 5.00
CA LEU A 37 -1.17 -22.71 5.73
C LEU A 37 -1.75 -24.01 6.34
N GLY A 38 -3.05 -24.27 6.19
CA GLY A 38 -3.69 -25.48 6.71
C GLY A 38 -5.10 -25.26 7.26
N THR A 39 -5.78 -26.36 7.59
CA THR A 39 -7.09 -26.33 8.27
C THR A 39 -6.85 -26.38 9.78
N PHE A 40 -7.18 -25.32 10.49
CA PHE A 40 -7.05 -25.26 11.95
C PHE A 40 -8.44 -25.41 12.59
N ARG A 41 -8.61 -26.39 13.49
CA ARG A 41 -9.74 -26.41 14.42
C ARG A 41 -9.42 -25.48 15.57
N LEU A 42 -10.03 -24.29 15.56
CA LEU A 42 -9.91 -23.34 16.66
C LEU A 42 -11.00 -23.64 17.68
N LEU A 43 -10.58 -23.89 18.90
CA LEU A 43 -11.48 -23.94 20.05
C LEU A 43 -11.78 -22.49 20.43
N VAL A 44 -13.05 -22.09 20.38
CA VAL A 44 -13.51 -20.68 20.42
C VAL A 44 -13.33 -20.01 21.80
N GLY A 45 -12.65 -20.65 22.76
CA GLY A 45 -12.52 -20.14 24.13
C GLY A 45 -11.32 -19.25 24.42
N ASP A 46 -10.24 -19.32 23.63
CA ASP A 46 -8.96 -18.77 24.10
C ASP A 46 -8.60 -17.44 23.44
N ILE A 47 -9.02 -16.34 24.08
CA ILE A 47 -8.63 -14.97 23.71
C ILE A 47 -7.11 -14.84 23.62
N ARG A 48 -6.34 -15.63 24.40
CA ARG A 48 -4.86 -15.63 24.34
C ARG A 48 -4.35 -16.17 23.01
N LEU A 49 -4.99 -17.20 22.46
CA LEU A 49 -4.62 -17.75 21.15
C LEU A 49 -4.97 -16.78 20.00
N LEU A 50 -6.06 -16.01 20.13
CA LEU A 50 -6.38 -14.93 19.18
C LEU A 50 -5.40 -13.76 19.27
N LEU A 51 -4.98 -13.39 20.49
CA LEU A 51 -3.92 -12.40 20.71
C LEU A 51 -2.58 -12.89 20.15
N TYR A 52 -2.24 -14.16 20.38
CA TYR A 52 -1.04 -14.80 19.84
C TYR A 52 -1.04 -14.82 18.31
N MET A 53 -2.13 -15.24 17.67
CA MET A 53 -2.26 -15.21 16.21
C MET A 53 -2.19 -13.79 15.65
N LYS A 54 -2.73 -12.79 16.36
CA LYS A 54 -2.57 -11.38 15.98
C LYS A 54 -1.10 -10.97 16.05
N LEU A 55 -0.42 -11.23 17.16
CA LEU A 55 1.01 -10.93 17.35
C LEU A 55 1.88 -11.60 16.28
N TYR A 56 1.64 -12.88 15.99
CA TYR A 56 2.37 -13.62 14.95
C TYR A 56 2.14 -13.05 13.53
N ILE A 57 0.91 -12.63 13.22
CA ILE A 57 0.62 -11.92 11.96
C ILE A 57 1.35 -10.58 11.91
N TYR A 58 1.42 -9.85 13.02
CA TYR A 58 2.20 -8.60 13.10
C TYR A 58 3.70 -8.84 12.89
N GLU A 59 4.28 -9.90 13.47
CA GLU A 59 5.68 -10.27 13.28
C GLU A 59 5.99 -10.64 11.82
N ILE A 60 5.14 -11.46 11.18
CA ILE A 60 5.30 -11.78 9.75
C ILE A 60 5.20 -10.52 8.90
N MET A 61 4.23 -9.66 9.18
CA MET A 61 4.02 -8.42 8.44
C MET A 61 5.19 -7.45 8.62
N LEU A 62 5.75 -7.37 9.83
CA LEU A 62 6.97 -6.61 10.11
C LEU A 62 8.17 -7.19 9.35
N LEU A 63 8.31 -8.52 9.31
CA LEU A 63 9.38 -9.18 8.56
C LEU A 63 9.24 -8.95 7.05
N CYS A 64 8.04 -9.07 6.48
CA CYS A 64 7.78 -8.74 5.09
C CYS A 64 8.07 -7.28 4.77
N TYR A 65 7.74 -6.37 5.69
CA TYR A 65 8.06 -4.95 5.59
C TYR A 65 9.57 -4.70 5.62
N LEU A 66 10.32 -5.31 6.55
CA LEU A 66 11.79 -5.20 6.58
C LEU A 66 12.44 -5.78 5.32
N ILE A 67 11.92 -6.89 4.79
CA ILE A 67 12.33 -7.44 3.50
C ILE A 67 12.03 -6.45 2.37
N SER A 68 10.88 -5.77 2.41
CA SER A 68 10.54 -4.74 1.42
C SER A 68 11.55 -3.60 1.38
N ILE A 69 12.04 -3.21 2.55
CA ILE A 69 13.07 -2.20 2.71
C ILE A 69 14.38 -2.69 2.12
N SER A 70 14.81 -3.92 2.42
CA SER A 70 16.10 -4.45 1.95
C SER A 70 16.12 -4.83 0.46
N GLU A 71 15.00 -5.30 -0.10
CA GLU A 71 14.90 -5.73 -1.51
C GLU A 71 14.71 -4.55 -2.48
N CYS A 72 14.53 -3.33 -1.95
CA CYS A 72 14.28 -2.13 -2.76
C CYS A 72 15.09 -0.90 -2.31
N PRO A 73 16.43 -0.99 -2.19
CA PRO A 73 17.25 0.14 -1.75
C PRO A 73 17.12 1.36 -2.67
N GLU A 74 16.75 1.17 -3.94
CA GLU A 74 16.51 2.28 -4.88
C GLU A 74 15.30 3.14 -4.48
N ILE A 75 14.39 2.60 -3.66
CA ILE A 75 13.18 3.26 -3.18
C ILE A 75 13.35 3.71 -1.73
N THR A 76 13.87 2.83 -0.87
CA THR A 76 13.90 3.01 0.59
C THR A 76 15.21 3.59 1.12
N GLY A 77 16.29 3.54 0.35
CA GLY A 77 17.62 4.02 0.75
C GLY A 77 17.71 5.54 0.91
N ASN A 78 16.72 6.31 0.44
CA ASN A 78 16.68 7.76 0.61
C ASN A 78 15.23 8.30 0.70
N LEU A 79 14.63 8.23 1.89
CA LEU A 79 13.33 8.79 2.24
C LEU A 79 13.47 10.22 2.78
N HIS A 80 14.25 11.06 2.09
CA HIS A 80 14.42 12.47 2.44
C HIS A 80 13.52 13.36 1.57
N PRO A 81 12.42 13.94 2.09
CA PRO A 81 11.45 14.70 1.29
C PRO A 81 12.06 15.85 0.47
N PRO A 82 13.00 16.68 0.99
CA PRO A 82 13.65 17.72 0.20
C PRO A 82 14.35 17.20 -1.07
N SER A 83 14.82 15.94 -1.08
CA SER A 83 15.47 15.35 -2.26
C SER A 83 14.51 15.07 -3.42
N ILE A 84 13.20 15.08 -3.18
CA ILE A 84 12.17 14.82 -4.18
C ILE A 84 11.06 15.89 -4.19
N LEU A 85 11.37 17.06 -3.61
CA LEU A 85 10.45 18.19 -3.52
C LEU A 85 10.00 18.68 -4.89
N SER A 86 10.89 18.69 -5.88
CA SER A 86 10.56 19.11 -7.25
C SER A 86 9.46 18.26 -7.89
N LEU A 87 9.44 16.95 -7.59
CA LEU A 87 8.34 16.07 -8.02
C LEU A 87 7.06 16.38 -7.24
N LEU A 88 7.13 16.56 -5.92
CA LEU A 88 5.95 16.90 -5.12
C LEU A 88 5.30 18.22 -5.57
N GLN A 89 6.10 19.21 -5.95
CA GLN A 89 5.67 20.52 -6.46
C GLN A 89 5.00 20.46 -7.84
N THR A 90 5.06 19.34 -8.57
CA THR A 90 4.22 19.15 -9.77
C THR A 90 2.76 18.87 -9.40
N HIS A 91 2.48 18.63 -8.12
CA HIS A 91 1.16 18.28 -7.60
C HIS A 91 0.62 16.99 -8.25
N TYR A 92 1.50 16.01 -8.49
CA TYR A 92 1.11 14.70 -9.03
C TYR A 92 0.45 13.79 -7.99
N ILE A 93 0.55 14.11 -6.70
CA ILE A 93 -0.01 13.32 -5.59
C ILE A 93 -0.63 14.26 -4.56
N GLY A 94 -1.74 13.84 -3.97
CA GLY A 94 -2.38 14.53 -2.85
C GLY A 94 -3.04 13.53 -1.90
N ILE A 95 -3.21 13.96 -0.66
CA ILE A 95 -3.97 13.22 0.36
C ILE A 95 -5.26 13.99 0.65
N LEU A 96 -6.41 13.32 0.54
CA LEU A 96 -7.68 13.99 0.81
C LEU A 96 -7.80 14.30 2.31
N LYS A 97 -8.33 15.48 2.62
CA LYS A 97 -8.46 16.01 3.99
C LYS A 97 -9.28 15.04 4.85
N GLU A 98 -10.45 14.67 4.33
CA GLU A 98 -11.38 13.76 4.97
C GLU A 98 -11.16 12.29 4.56
N ARG A 99 -11.67 11.38 5.39
CA ARG A 99 -11.72 9.94 5.10
C ARG A 99 -12.96 9.60 4.29
N ASP A 100 -12.90 8.50 3.55
CA ASP A 100 -14.09 8.00 2.84
C ASP A 100 -15.19 7.53 3.82
N PRO A 101 -16.42 7.24 3.36
CA PRO A 101 -17.51 6.77 4.24
C PRO A 101 -17.22 5.47 5.01
N SER A 102 -16.20 4.70 4.60
CA SER A 102 -15.75 3.51 5.32
C SER A 102 -14.59 3.78 6.31
N GLY A 103 -14.18 5.04 6.45
CA GLY A 103 -13.07 5.48 7.30
C GLY A 103 -11.68 5.26 6.69
N SER A 104 -11.58 4.89 5.42
CA SER A 104 -10.30 4.69 4.73
C SER A 104 -9.64 6.03 4.42
N ARG A 105 -8.31 6.09 4.55
CA ARG A 105 -7.52 7.22 4.03
C ARG A 105 -7.59 7.21 2.51
N VAL A 106 -7.66 8.37 1.86
CA VAL A 106 -7.76 8.46 0.40
C VAL A 106 -6.55 9.20 -0.16
N VAL A 107 -5.82 8.53 -1.05
CA VAL A 107 -4.66 9.09 -1.76
C VAL A 107 -5.01 9.24 -3.23
N PHE A 108 -4.66 10.37 -3.82
CA PHE A 108 -5.02 10.73 -5.19
C PHE A 108 -3.77 11.03 -6.00
N TYR A 109 -3.60 10.36 -7.14
CA TYR A 109 -2.50 10.51 -8.08
C TYR A 109 -2.97 11.09 -9.42
N ARG A 110 -2.18 11.99 -10.02
CA ARG A 110 -2.42 12.61 -11.33
C ARG A 110 -1.24 12.34 -12.26
N ILE A 111 -1.40 11.37 -13.17
CA ILE A 111 -0.31 10.95 -14.06
C ILE A 111 0.12 12.05 -15.02
N ALA A 112 -0.77 12.95 -15.44
CA ALA A 112 -0.41 14.08 -16.29
C ALA A 112 0.71 14.97 -15.71
N GLN A 113 0.90 14.96 -14.39
CA GLN A 113 1.91 15.77 -13.69
C GLN A 113 3.22 15.01 -13.44
N TRP A 114 3.33 13.77 -13.92
CA TRP A 114 4.58 13.02 -13.93
C TRP A 114 5.27 13.22 -15.26
N ASP A 115 6.46 13.83 -15.25
CA ASP A 115 7.36 13.80 -16.41
C ASP A 115 8.31 12.60 -16.31
N PRO A 116 8.16 11.56 -17.16
CA PRO A 116 8.97 10.35 -17.10
C PRO A 116 10.40 10.53 -17.63
N GLN A 117 10.75 11.71 -18.16
CA GLN A 117 12.12 12.07 -18.53
C GLN A 117 12.89 12.67 -17.35
N ILE A 118 12.18 13.27 -16.40
CA ILE A 118 12.77 13.92 -15.21
C ILE A 118 12.74 12.98 -14.02
N PHE A 119 11.61 12.31 -13.79
CA PHE A 119 11.39 11.44 -12.64
C PHE A 119 11.13 9.99 -13.07
N THR A 120 11.81 9.06 -12.41
CA THR A 120 11.65 7.63 -12.66
C THR A 120 10.41 7.08 -11.97
N ALA A 121 9.98 5.86 -12.32
CA ALA A 121 8.94 5.18 -11.53
C ALA A 121 9.36 5.00 -10.06
N TYR A 122 10.64 4.79 -9.79
CA TYR A 122 11.16 4.64 -8.43
C TYR A 122 10.97 5.90 -7.58
N ASP A 123 11.07 7.09 -8.19
CA ASP A 123 10.79 8.36 -7.51
C ASP A 123 9.33 8.46 -7.04
N LEU A 124 8.39 8.04 -7.90
CA LEU A 124 6.97 7.99 -7.56
C LEU A 124 6.68 6.96 -6.46
N PHE A 125 7.34 5.79 -6.50
CA PHE A 125 7.24 4.79 -5.44
C PHE A 125 7.79 5.31 -4.13
N ARG A 126 8.94 5.98 -4.15
CA ARG A 126 9.58 6.53 -2.98
C ARG A 126 8.65 7.49 -2.23
N VAL A 127 8.00 8.41 -2.94
CA VAL A 127 6.99 9.30 -2.32
C VAL A 127 5.79 8.51 -1.78
N SER A 128 5.33 7.49 -2.51
CA SER A 128 4.22 6.65 -2.04
C SER A 128 4.59 5.88 -0.77
N ILE A 129 5.84 5.42 -0.64
CA ILE A 129 6.36 4.78 0.58
C ILE A 129 6.47 5.80 1.70
N MET A 130 7.07 6.98 1.48
CA MET A 130 7.14 8.04 2.50
C MET A 130 5.75 8.37 3.05
N LEU A 131 4.76 8.57 2.18
CA LEU A 131 3.38 8.79 2.62
C LEU A 131 2.83 7.58 3.40
N SER A 132 3.10 6.37 2.92
CA SER A 132 2.63 5.14 3.55
C SER A 132 3.19 4.97 4.98
N GLU A 133 4.44 5.36 5.23
CA GLU A 133 5.07 5.38 6.56
C GLU A 133 4.36 6.33 7.53
N LEU A 134 3.85 7.45 7.02
CA LEU A 134 3.14 8.41 7.87
C LEU A 134 1.72 7.94 8.17
N ILE A 135 0.97 7.54 7.14
CA ILE A 135 -0.45 7.20 7.32
C ILE A 135 -0.65 5.86 8.05
N ILE A 136 0.31 4.93 8.00
CA ILE A 136 0.22 3.69 8.80
C ILE A 136 0.25 3.96 10.30
N ARG A 137 0.77 5.10 10.74
CA ARG A 137 0.80 5.49 12.17
C ARG A 137 -0.57 5.96 12.67
N GLU A 138 -1.50 6.27 11.77
CA GLU A 138 -2.87 6.68 12.12
C GLU A 138 -3.70 5.44 12.52
N PRO A 139 -4.24 5.36 13.75
CA PRO A 139 -5.01 4.18 14.20
C PRO A 139 -6.22 3.86 13.32
N ASP A 140 -6.87 4.88 12.77
CA ASP A 140 -8.00 4.72 11.86
C ASP A 140 -7.57 4.15 10.51
N THR A 141 -6.38 4.51 10.01
CA THR A 141 -5.84 3.93 8.77
C THR A 141 -5.42 2.48 8.98
N GLN A 142 -4.85 2.11 10.14
CA GLN A 142 -4.57 0.71 10.46
C GLN A 142 -5.85 -0.14 10.50
N ARG A 143 -6.95 0.42 11.02
CA ARG A 143 -8.25 -0.24 11.11
C ARG A 143 -8.93 -0.36 9.75
N ASN A 144 -9.09 0.78 9.08
CA ASN A 144 -9.96 0.94 7.93
C ASN A 144 -9.21 0.75 6.62
N GLY A 145 -7.92 1.08 6.57
CA GLY A 145 -7.07 0.94 5.39
C GLY A 145 -7.03 2.18 4.51
N VAL A 146 -6.64 1.98 3.26
CA VAL A 146 -6.41 3.05 2.28
C VAL A 146 -7.16 2.73 0.98
N LYS A 147 -7.73 3.75 0.36
CA LYS A 147 -8.16 3.72 -1.04
C LYS A 147 -7.32 4.67 -1.86
N THR A 148 -6.99 4.28 -3.08
CA THR A 148 -6.23 5.12 -4.01
C THR A 148 -7.07 5.47 -5.23
N ILE A 149 -6.91 6.69 -5.73
CA ILE A 149 -7.49 7.16 -6.99
C ILE A 149 -6.33 7.53 -7.90
N PHE A 150 -6.29 6.98 -9.11
CA PHE A 150 -5.34 7.35 -10.14
C PHE A 150 -6.09 7.97 -11.30
N ASP A 151 -5.86 9.26 -11.52
CA ASP A 151 -6.17 9.90 -12.78
C ASP A 151 -5.09 9.58 -13.81
N LEU A 152 -5.48 8.77 -14.79
CA LEU A 152 -4.61 8.29 -15.86
C LEU A 152 -4.69 9.17 -17.11
N GLN A 153 -5.39 10.32 -17.05
CA GLN A 153 -5.30 11.33 -18.09
C GLN A 153 -3.84 11.74 -18.30
N GLY A 154 -3.43 11.83 -19.57
CA GLY A 154 -2.06 12.15 -19.93
C GLY A 154 -1.10 10.95 -19.89
N TRP A 155 -1.57 9.73 -19.63
CA TRP A 155 -0.75 8.53 -19.77
C TRP A 155 -0.23 8.36 -21.21
N LYS A 156 1.05 7.99 -21.35
CA LYS A 156 1.84 7.95 -22.60
C LYS A 156 2.72 6.70 -22.63
N PHE A 157 3.24 6.33 -23.80
CA PHE A 157 4.23 5.26 -23.92
C PHE A 157 5.46 5.49 -23.04
N ALA A 158 5.91 6.74 -22.89
CA ALA A 158 7.04 7.09 -22.02
C ALA A 158 6.80 6.67 -20.56
N HIS A 159 5.57 6.82 -20.04
CA HIS A 159 5.19 6.29 -18.72
C HIS A 159 5.24 4.76 -18.71
N ALA A 160 4.72 4.10 -19.75
CA ALA A 160 4.72 2.64 -19.84
C ALA A 160 6.14 2.06 -19.85
N PHE A 161 7.12 2.71 -20.49
CA PHE A 161 8.52 2.27 -20.49
C PHE A 161 9.18 2.32 -19.10
N GLN A 162 8.71 3.20 -18.21
CA GLN A 162 9.17 3.24 -16.82
C GLN A 162 8.64 2.04 -16.00
N ILE A 163 7.54 1.40 -16.43
CA ILE A 163 6.93 0.25 -15.75
C ILE A 163 7.55 -1.07 -16.22
N THR A 164 8.81 -1.30 -15.81
CA THR A 164 9.54 -2.53 -16.12
C THR A 164 9.02 -3.74 -15.32
N PRO A 165 9.33 -4.99 -15.71
CA PRO A 165 8.97 -6.17 -14.91
C PRO A 165 9.45 -6.13 -13.45
N ALA A 166 10.60 -5.48 -13.19
CA ALA A 166 11.10 -5.27 -11.83
C ALA A 166 10.19 -4.32 -11.04
N VAL A 167 9.80 -3.20 -11.65
CA VAL A 167 8.85 -2.24 -11.07
C VAL A 167 7.48 -2.90 -10.82
N ILE A 168 6.99 -3.71 -11.77
CA ILE A 168 5.72 -4.45 -11.63
C ILE A 168 5.75 -5.38 -10.42
N ARG A 169 6.84 -6.12 -10.21
CA ARG A 169 6.98 -6.99 -9.03
C ARG A 169 6.96 -6.18 -7.73
N LYS A 170 7.63 -5.03 -7.69
CA LYS A 170 7.63 -4.13 -6.53
C LYS A 170 6.23 -3.56 -6.25
N ILE A 171 5.50 -3.13 -7.28
CA ILE A 171 4.07 -2.73 -7.17
C ILE A 171 3.24 -3.84 -6.55
N ALA A 172 3.31 -5.03 -7.13
CA ALA A 172 2.49 -6.15 -6.69
C ALA A 172 2.81 -6.53 -5.25
N PHE A 173 4.10 -6.59 -4.91
CA PHE A 173 4.56 -6.88 -3.56
C PHE A 173 4.00 -5.89 -2.54
N VAL A 174 4.14 -4.57 -2.76
CA VAL A 174 3.58 -3.54 -1.86
C VAL A 174 2.05 -3.66 -1.73
N LEU A 175 1.33 -4.00 -2.81
CA LEU A 175 -0.12 -4.12 -2.79
C LEU A 175 -0.64 -5.40 -2.10
N THR A 176 0.17 -6.45 -1.97
CA THR A 176 -0.26 -7.74 -1.41
C THR A 176 0.33 -8.03 -0.04
N ASP A 177 1.66 -7.96 0.09
CA ASP A 177 2.38 -8.60 1.21
C ASP A 177 3.50 -7.70 1.81
N GLY A 178 3.98 -6.71 1.06
CA GLY A 178 5.18 -5.94 1.38
C GLY A 178 4.98 -4.72 2.26
N PHE A 179 3.75 -4.29 2.52
CA PHE A 179 3.49 -3.14 3.38
C PHE A 179 2.31 -3.41 4.33
N PRO A 180 2.38 -3.01 5.61
CA PRO A 180 1.32 -3.23 6.60
C PRO A 180 0.02 -2.43 6.38
N LEU A 181 -0.22 -1.91 5.18
CA LEU A 181 -1.42 -1.15 4.83
C LEU A 181 -2.46 -2.02 4.11
N LYS A 182 -3.71 -1.92 4.56
CA LYS A 182 -4.83 -2.60 3.92
C LYS A 182 -5.31 -1.79 2.71
N VAL A 183 -4.96 -2.24 1.51
CA VAL A 183 -5.52 -1.67 0.27
C VAL A 183 -7.00 -2.05 0.16
N ARG A 184 -7.91 -1.10 0.33
CA ARG A 184 -9.38 -1.32 0.30
C ARG A 184 -10.00 -1.09 -1.07
N GLY A 185 -9.36 -0.28 -1.92
CA GLY A 185 -9.85 0.07 -3.24
C GLY A 185 -8.77 0.77 -4.04
N ILE A 186 -8.69 0.46 -5.33
CA ILE A 186 -7.85 1.17 -6.30
C ILE A 186 -8.79 1.60 -7.42
N HIS A 187 -8.93 2.90 -7.62
CA HIS A 187 -9.86 3.48 -8.58
C HIS A 187 -9.05 4.15 -9.69
N LEU A 188 -9.22 3.68 -10.91
CA LEU A 188 -8.55 4.21 -12.09
C LEU A 188 -9.60 4.96 -12.91
N ILE A 189 -9.33 6.23 -13.19
CA ILE A 189 -10.21 7.09 -13.98
C ILE A 189 -9.45 7.58 -15.22
N ARG A 190 -10.19 7.84 -16.31
CA ARG A 190 -9.64 8.34 -17.57
C ARG A 190 -8.48 7.47 -18.10
N GLU A 191 -8.57 6.16 -17.91
CA GLU A 191 -7.58 5.22 -18.40
C GLU A 191 -7.61 5.11 -19.94
N PRO A 192 -6.49 5.36 -20.66
CA PRO A 192 -6.47 5.19 -22.11
C PRO A 192 -6.28 3.72 -22.49
N LEU A 193 -6.66 3.34 -23.72
CA LEU A 193 -6.58 1.95 -24.20
C LEU A 193 -5.17 1.32 -24.06
N ILE A 194 -4.12 2.11 -24.26
CA ILE A 194 -2.73 1.67 -24.08
C ILE A 194 -2.41 1.22 -22.64
N PHE A 195 -3.04 1.80 -21.63
CA PHE A 195 -2.78 1.47 -20.23
C PHE A 195 -3.17 0.02 -19.90
N TYR A 196 -4.18 -0.54 -20.60
CA TYR A 196 -4.63 -1.91 -20.35
C TYR A 196 -3.55 -2.97 -20.59
N HIS A 197 -2.57 -2.71 -21.48
CA HIS A 197 -1.44 -3.62 -21.64
C HIS A 197 -0.58 -3.70 -20.37
N VAL A 198 -0.22 -2.55 -19.80
CA VAL A 198 0.55 -2.47 -18.56
C VAL A 198 -0.26 -3.03 -17.40
N PHE A 199 -1.54 -2.69 -17.31
CA PHE A 199 -2.44 -3.21 -16.30
C PHE A 199 -2.53 -4.73 -16.31
N ASN A 200 -2.66 -5.33 -17.50
CA ASN A 200 -2.72 -6.77 -17.64
C ASN A 200 -1.43 -7.43 -17.13
N LEU A 201 -0.25 -6.86 -17.38
CA LEU A 201 1.00 -7.37 -16.82
C LEU A 201 1.01 -7.31 -15.29
N ILE A 202 0.62 -6.18 -14.69
CA ILE A 202 0.53 -6.03 -13.23
C ILE A 202 -0.45 -7.04 -12.64
N LYS A 203 -1.61 -7.22 -13.27
CA LYS A 203 -2.69 -8.11 -12.81
C LYS A 203 -2.22 -9.54 -12.57
N HIS A 204 -1.25 -10.06 -13.33
CA HIS A 204 -0.74 -11.42 -13.13
C HIS A 204 -0.10 -11.65 -11.75
N PHE A 205 0.47 -10.60 -11.15
CA PHE A 205 1.15 -10.67 -9.86
C PHE A 205 0.21 -10.34 -8.68
N LEU A 206 -1.02 -9.90 -8.94
CA LEU A 206 -1.97 -9.53 -7.90
C LEU A 206 -2.76 -10.74 -7.40
N SER A 207 -3.06 -10.76 -6.10
CA SER A 207 -4.01 -11.72 -5.53
C SER A 207 -5.45 -11.43 -6.00
N GLU A 208 -6.32 -12.44 -6.05
CA GLU A 208 -7.74 -12.27 -6.38
C GLU A 208 -8.44 -11.24 -5.49
N LYS A 209 -8.04 -11.15 -4.21
CA LYS A 209 -8.53 -10.15 -3.26
C LYS A 209 -8.21 -8.72 -3.69
N VAL A 210 -7.01 -8.47 -4.22
CA VAL A 210 -6.61 -7.14 -4.70
C VAL A 210 -7.25 -6.86 -6.06
N LYS A 211 -7.28 -7.85 -6.96
CA LYS A 211 -7.96 -7.73 -8.27
C LYS A 211 -9.42 -7.30 -8.11
N ALA A 212 -10.14 -7.90 -7.16
CA ALA A 212 -11.54 -7.56 -6.87
C ALA A 212 -11.75 -6.15 -6.29
N ARG A 213 -10.69 -5.46 -5.89
CA ARG A 213 -10.70 -4.09 -5.34
C ARG A 213 -10.26 -3.04 -6.35
N ILE A 214 -9.97 -3.45 -7.58
CA ILE A 214 -9.61 -2.53 -8.66
C ILE A 214 -10.87 -2.17 -9.43
N HIS A 215 -11.09 -0.87 -9.58
CA HIS A 215 -12.23 -0.29 -10.28
C HIS A 215 -11.71 0.53 -11.46
N LEU A 216 -12.11 0.15 -12.67
CA LEU A 216 -11.86 0.88 -13.90
C LEU A 216 -13.12 1.69 -14.23
N HIS A 217 -13.02 3.01 -14.23
CA HIS A 217 -14.19 3.89 -14.41
C HIS A 217 -14.29 4.50 -15.81
N GLY A 218 -13.21 4.48 -16.59
CA GLY A 218 -13.17 5.09 -17.92
C GLY A 218 -13.26 6.61 -17.89
N ASN A 219 -13.65 7.20 -19.03
CA ASN A 219 -13.80 8.65 -19.17
C ASN A 219 -15.07 9.20 -18.51
N ASN A 220 -16.13 8.40 -18.40
CA ASN A 220 -17.39 8.78 -17.76
C ASN A 220 -17.37 8.41 -16.26
N PHE A 221 -16.28 8.75 -15.57
CA PHE A 221 -16.00 8.25 -14.23
C PHE A 221 -16.86 8.85 -13.14
N THR A 222 -17.43 10.05 -13.33
CA THR A 222 -18.05 10.86 -12.26
C THR A 222 -19.02 10.07 -11.40
N HIS A 223 -20.04 9.44 -11.99
CA HIS A 223 -21.03 8.67 -11.23
C HIS A 223 -20.45 7.38 -10.62
N GLY A 224 -19.52 6.72 -11.31
CA GLY A 224 -18.84 5.53 -10.79
C GLY A 224 -17.99 5.86 -9.58
N LEU A 225 -17.23 6.96 -9.63
CA LEU A 225 -16.37 7.43 -8.55
C LEU A 225 -17.20 7.94 -7.36
N GLN A 226 -18.28 8.69 -7.61
CA GLN A 226 -19.14 9.26 -6.57
C GLN A 226 -19.88 8.21 -5.73
N ARG A 227 -20.08 6.99 -6.25
CA ARG A 227 -20.59 5.84 -5.47
C ARG A 227 -19.65 5.40 -4.36
N HIS A 228 -18.37 5.72 -4.47
CA HIS A 228 -17.34 5.35 -3.50
C HIS A 228 -16.87 6.54 -2.66
N PHE A 229 -16.88 7.74 -3.25
CA PHE A 229 -16.36 8.96 -2.66
C PHE A 229 -17.38 10.09 -2.84
N PRO A 230 -18.01 10.61 -1.78
CA PRO A 230 -18.99 11.69 -1.91
C PRO A 230 -18.35 12.95 -2.52
N ALA A 231 -19.15 13.78 -3.20
CA ALA A 231 -18.67 15.01 -3.84
C ALA A 231 -17.95 15.94 -2.84
N SER A 232 -18.44 16.01 -1.60
CA SER A 232 -17.83 16.76 -0.50
C SER A 232 -16.41 16.33 -0.11
N LEU A 233 -15.94 15.17 -0.59
CA LEU A 233 -14.59 14.65 -0.36
C LEU A 233 -13.68 14.85 -1.59
N LEU A 234 -14.26 14.97 -2.78
CA LEU A 234 -13.49 15.04 -4.02
C LEU A 234 -13.05 16.48 -4.34
N PRO A 235 -11.89 16.66 -5.00
CA PRO A 235 -11.48 17.97 -5.50
C PRO A 235 -12.41 18.49 -6.61
N GLU A 236 -12.43 19.81 -6.79
CA GLU A 236 -13.27 20.49 -7.79
C GLU A 236 -13.04 19.98 -9.23
N GLU A 237 -11.79 19.65 -9.58
CA GLU A 237 -11.42 19.10 -10.90
C GLU A 237 -12.03 17.72 -11.20
N TYR A 238 -12.66 17.09 -10.19
CA TYR A 238 -13.29 15.77 -10.29
C TYR A 238 -14.77 15.80 -9.91
N ASN A 239 -15.45 16.94 -10.14
CA ASN A 239 -16.86 17.17 -9.79
C ASN A 239 -17.13 17.02 -8.29
N GLY A 240 -16.19 17.48 -7.47
CA GLY A 240 -16.33 17.56 -6.02
C GLY A 240 -16.46 18.99 -5.51
N GLU A 241 -16.50 19.10 -4.18
CA GLU A 241 -16.77 20.34 -3.43
C GLU A 241 -15.70 20.60 -2.36
N ALA A 242 -14.62 19.81 -2.34
CA ALA A 242 -13.61 19.85 -1.27
C ALA A 242 -12.48 20.87 -1.51
N GLY A 243 -12.62 21.73 -2.53
CA GLY A 243 -11.63 22.70 -2.96
C GLY A 243 -10.71 22.19 -4.09
N PRO A 244 -9.74 23.01 -4.54
CA PRO A 244 -8.84 22.66 -5.63
C PRO A 244 -7.85 21.56 -5.25
N PHE A 245 -7.44 20.73 -6.21
CA PHE A 245 -6.50 19.62 -5.98
C PHE A 245 -5.20 20.07 -5.29
N GLU A 246 -4.73 21.26 -5.67
CA GLU A 246 -3.47 21.84 -5.20
C GLU A 246 -3.39 21.91 -3.66
N GLU A 247 -4.49 22.16 -2.96
CA GLU A 247 -4.51 22.21 -1.49
C GLU A 247 -4.20 20.84 -0.85
N PHE A 248 -4.69 19.75 -1.42
CA PHE A 248 -4.40 18.40 -0.92
C PHE A 248 -2.95 18.00 -1.15
N SER A 249 -2.37 18.47 -2.25
CA SER A 249 -0.97 18.27 -2.55
C SER A 249 -0.07 19.12 -1.66
N LYS A 250 -0.44 20.38 -1.37
CA LYS A 250 0.29 21.22 -0.40
C LYS A 250 0.26 20.63 1.00
N GLY A 251 -0.92 20.22 1.48
CA GLY A 251 -1.02 19.56 2.79
C GLY A 251 -0.18 18.28 2.90
N LEU A 252 -0.02 17.54 1.79
CA LEU A 252 0.90 16.41 1.73
C LEU A 252 2.38 16.84 1.81
N ILE A 253 2.77 17.88 1.07
CA ILE A 253 4.14 18.43 1.11
C ILE A 253 4.48 18.86 2.53
N ASP A 254 3.60 19.63 3.18
CA ASP A 254 3.80 20.12 4.54
C ASP A 254 3.96 18.95 5.52
N LEU A 255 3.07 17.96 5.45
CA LEU A 255 3.14 16.73 6.26
C LEU A 255 4.46 15.97 6.07
N LEU A 256 4.93 15.82 4.83
CA LEU A 256 6.20 15.16 4.53
C LEU A 256 7.38 15.97 5.08
N MET A 257 7.38 17.29 4.90
CA MET A 257 8.44 18.18 5.38
C MET A 257 8.55 18.20 6.90
N GLU A 258 7.42 18.29 7.60
CA GLU A 258 7.34 18.18 9.06
C GLU A 258 7.83 16.82 9.58
N SER A 259 7.77 15.78 8.74
CA SER A 259 8.17 14.42 9.10
C SER A 259 9.57 14.03 8.60
N THR A 260 10.38 14.99 8.14
CA THR A 260 11.68 14.73 7.50
C THR A 260 12.61 13.89 8.37
N ASP A 261 12.79 14.25 9.65
CA ASP A 261 13.69 13.53 10.56
C ASP A 261 13.25 12.09 10.78
N TYR A 262 11.93 11.88 10.90
CA TYR A 262 11.36 10.54 11.03
C TYR A 262 11.61 9.70 9.79
N LEU A 263 11.32 10.23 8.60
CA LEU A 263 11.50 9.51 7.34
C LEU A 263 12.98 9.19 7.08
N GLN A 264 13.89 10.12 7.39
CA GLN A 264 15.33 9.85 7.35
C GLN A 264 15.74 8.71 8.30
N SER A 265 15.17 8.66 9.50
CA SER A 265 15.47 7.58 10.46
C SER A 265 15.10 6.19 9.93
N ILE A 266 14.06 6.09 9.09
CA ILE A 266 13.67 4.84 8.43
C ILE A 266 14.70 4.45 7.35
N SER A 267 15.23 5.41 6.60
CA SER A 267 16.29 5.12 5.63
C SER A 267 17.59 4.62 6.24
N LEU A 268 17.88 4.95 7.50
CA LEU A 268 19.03 4.40 8.22
C LEU A 268 18.87 2.92 8.58
N LEU A 269 17.66 2.38 8.44
CA LEU A 269 17.35 0.95 8.65
C LEU A 269 17.42 0.14 7.35
N ALA A 270 17.52 0.80 6.19
CA ALA A 270 17.66 0.19 4.86
C ALA A 270 19.12 -0.14 4.53
#